data_AF-A0A7W7D8H3-F1
#
_entry.id   AF-A0A7W7D8H3-F1
#
_cell.length_a   1.000
_cell.length_b   1.000
_cell.length_c   1.000
_cell.angle_alpha   90.00
_cell.angle_beta   90.00
_cell.angle_gamma   90.00
#
_symmetry.space_group_name_H-M   'P 1'
#
loop_
_entity.id
_entity.type
_entity.pdbx_description
1 polymer ?
#
loop_
_entity_poly.entity_id
_entity_poly.type
_entity_poly.pdbx_seq_one_letter_code
_entity_poly.pdbx_strand_id
1 'polypeptide(L)'
;MSATAKGQPNGLATLDSTGKVPATQLAGRSAVAPLTATATLDFASISAGAIGTHTVTVTGAAAGDKVALGPPAAIEAGLIWCAYVSAANTVTIRLLNTTGGAVDPASASWKVAVFTT
;
A
#
# COMPACT_ATOMS: atom_id res chain seq x y z
N MET A 1 -37.83 -14.38 -1.24
CA MET A 1 -37.62 -13.63 0.02
C MET A 1 -38.48 -12.36 -0.01
N SER A 2 -39.11 -11.98 1.10
CA SER A 2 -40.06 -10.85 1.14
C SER A 2 -39.36 -9.49 1.06
N ALA A 3 -39.99 -8.51 0.40
CA ALA A 3 -39.55 -7.11 0.34
C ALA A 3 -39.50 -6.41 1.72
N THR A 4 -40.09 -7.02 2.75
CA THR A 4 -40.05 -6.54 4.14
C THR A 4 -38.67 -6.71 4.80
N ALA A 5 -37.77 -7.53 4.23
CA ALA A 5 -36.43 -7.77 4.77
C ALA A 5 -35.35 -6.83 4.20
N LYS A 6 -35.72 -5.68 3.62
CA LYS A 6 -34.76 -4.76 3.01
C LYS A 6 -33.80 -4.17 4.05
N GLY A 7 -32.50 -4.28 3.81
CA GLY A 7 -31.47 -3.66 4.62
C GLY A 7 -31.26 -4.26 6.01
N GLN A 8 -31.83 -5.45 6.26
CA GLN A 8 -31.64 -6.20 7.50
C GLN A 8 -30.59 -7.31 7.29
N PRO A 9 -29.92 -7.78 8.36
CA PRO A 9 -29.11 -8.99 8.30
C PRO A 9 -29.91 -10.16 7.71
N ASN A 10 -29.31 -10.94 6.81
CA ASN A 10 -29.94 -12.03 6.05
C ASN A 10 -31.09 -11.59 5.09
N GLY A 11 -31.19 -10.29 4.82
CA GLY A 11 -32.19 -9.69 3.94
C GLY A 11 -31.68 -9.30 2.54
N LEU A 12 -32.49 -8.54 1.81
CA LEU A 12 -32.13 -7.97 0.50
C LEU A 12 -31.37 -6.65 0.70
N ALA A 13 -30.22 -6.48 0.04
CA ALA A 13 -29.52 -5.20 -0.02
C ALA A 13 -30.38 -4.15 -0.72
N THR A 14 -30.39 -2.91 -0.23
CA THR A 14 -31.08 -1.79 -0.90
C THR A 14 -30.10 -0.97 -1.72
N LEU A 15 -30.56 -0.24 -2.73
CA LEU A 15 -29.77 0.77 -3.42
C LEU A 15 -30.13 2.17 -2.91
N ASP A 16 -29.17 3.08 -2.87
CA ASP A 16 -29.38 4.51 -2.72
C ASP A 16 -29.81 5.16 -4.06
N SER A 17 -30.02 6.49 -4.06
CA SER A 17 -30.39 7.25 -5.25
C SER A 17 -29.35 7.23 -6.37
N THR A 18 -28.15 6.71 -6.12
CA THR A 18 -27.07 6.55 -7.09
C THR A 18 -26.90 5.10 -7.57
N GLY A 19 -27.78 4.19 -7.11
CA GLY A 19 -27.74 2.77 -7.47
C GLY A 19 -26.67 1.97 -6.73
N LYS A 20 -26.17 2.46 -5.59
CA LYS A 20 -25.16 1.76 -4.76
C LYS A 20 -25.77 1.23 -3.49
N VAL A 21 -25.25 0.11 -2.96
CA VAL A 21 -25.63 -0.36 -1.63
C VAL A 21 -25.12 0.66 -0.59
N PRO A 22 -25.99 1.24 0.25
CA PRO A 22 -25.56 2.18 1.29
C PRO A 22 -24.52 1.56 2.23
N ALA A 23 -23.49 2.33 2.59
CA ALA A 23 -22.42 1.84 3.47
C ALA A 23 -22.92 1.39 4.85
N THR A 24 -24.06 1.92 5.32
CA THR A 24 -24.73 1.52 6.56
C THR A 24 -25.18 0.06 6.58
N GLN A 25 -25.37 -0.56 5.41
CA GLN A 25 -25.72 -1.98 5.28
C GLN A 25 -24.49 -2.90 5.26
N LEU A 26 -23.29 -2.33 5.22
CA LEU A 26 -22.04 -3.06 5.19
C LEU A 26 -21.30 -2.88 6.51
N ALA A 27 -21.87 -3.44 7.58
CA ALA A 27 -21.37 -3.34 8.96
C ALA A 27 -19.92 -3.83 9.15
N GLY A 28 -19.32 -4.51 8.17
CA GLY A 28 -17.92 -4.92 8.15
C GLY A 28 -16.98 -4.08 7.26
N ARG A 29 -17.47 -3.02 6.61
CA ARG A 29 -16.60 -2.14 5.82
C ARG A 29 -15.81 -1.25 6.76
N SER A 30 -14.54 -1.58 6.98
CA SER A 30 -13.59 -0.54 7.36
C SER A 30 -13.44 0.40 6.17
N ALA A 31 -14.15 1.52 6.20
CA ALA A 31 -14.08 2.57 5.17
C ALA A 31 -12.90 3.52 5.40
N VAL A 32 -11.92 3.12 6.24
CA VAL A 32 -10.72 3.91 6.48
C VAL A 32 -9.90 3.92 5.19
N ALA A 33 -9.85 5.08 4.55
CA ALA A 33 -8.95 5.30 3.42
C ALA A 33 -7.50 5.12 3.91
N PRO A 34 -6.63 4.43 3.15
CA PRO A 34 -5.25 4.30 3.54
C PRO A 34 -4.57 5.67 3.57
N LEU A 35 -3.58 5.83 4.44
CA LEU A 35 -2.66 6.96 4.38
C LEU A 35 -1.78 6.77 3.16
N THR A 36 -1.67 7.79 2.31
CA THR A 36 -0.92 7.66 1.05
C THR A 36 0.18 8.70 0.92
N ALA A 37 1.31 8.29 0.36
CA ALA A 37 2.37 9.20 -0.07
C ALA A 37 2.89 8.80 -1.45
N THR A 38 3.47 9.76 -2.17
CA THR A 38 4.28 9.51 -3.37
C THR A 38 5.59 10.24 -3.21
N ALA A 39 6.70 9.55 -3.47
CA ALA A 39 8.03 10.11 -3.35
C ALA A 39 8.91 9.64 -4.51
N THR A 40 9.75 10.53 -5.03
CA THR A 40 10.83 10.17 -5.94
C THR A 40 12.02 9.70 -5.12
N LEU A 41 12.43 8.46 -5.33
CA LEU A 41 13.51 7.81 -4.58
C LEU A 41 14.68 7.54 -5.50
N ASP A 42 15.88 7.82 -5.02
CA ASP A 42 17.14 7.59 -5.70
C ASP A 42 17.98 6.65 -4.83
N PHE A 43 17.92 5.35 -5.14
CA PHE A 43 18.68 4.37 -4.38
C PHE A 43 20.13 4.40 -4.82
N ALA A 44 21.07 4.40 -3.88
CA ALA A 44 22.47 4.16 -4.22
C ALA A 44 22.64 2.76 -4.85
N SER A 45 23.69 2.60 -5.66
CA SER A 45 24.06 1.31 -6.25
C SER A 45 24.12 0.18 -5.22
N ILE A 46 23.38 -0.89 -5.52
CA ILE A 46 23.17 -2.03 -4.64
C ILE A 46 24.07 -3.18 -5.13
N SER A 47 25.02 -3.58 -4.28
CA SER A 47 25.90 -4.73 -4.57
C SER A 47 25.12 -6.05 -4.73
N ALA A 48 25.73 -7.03 -5.39
CA ALA A 48 25.15 -8.36 -5.56
C ALA A 48 24.78 -9.00 -4.21
N GLY A 49 23.54 -9.50 -4.09
CA GLY A 49 23.00 -10.09 -2.86
C GLY A 49 22.72 -9.10 -1.72
N ALA A 50 23.00 -7.81 -1.91
CA ALA A 50 22.80 -6.77 -0.91
C ALA A 50 21.39 -6.16 -0.99
N ILE A 51 21.06 -5.37 0.03
CA ILE A 51 19.78 -4.68 0.15
C ILE A 51 20.02 -3.17 0.24
N GLY A 52 19.46 -2.43 -0.70
CA GLY A 52 19.35 -0.97 -0.64
C GLY A 52 18.08 -0.57 0.09
N THR A 53 18.11 0.54 0.83
CA THR A 53 16.95 1.04 1.57
C THR A 53 16.75 2.53 1.39
N HIS A 54 15.50 2.97 1.36
CA HIS A 54 15.13 4.38 1.39
C HIS A 54 13.89 4.57 2.27
N THR A 55 13.74 5.76 2.84
CA THR A 55 12.58 6.11 3.67
C THR A 55 11.64 7.08 2.97
N VAL A 56 10.34 6.92 3.20
CA VAL A 56 9.27 7.82 2.77
C VAL A 56 8.47 8.26 3.99
N THR A 57 8.22 9.56 4.10
CA THR A 57 7.34 10.11 5.13
C THR A 57 5.87 9.85 4.77
N VAL A 58 5.16 9.13 5.64
CA VAL A 58 3.71 8.91 5.54
C VAL A 58 3.07 9.35 6.86
N THR A 59 2.61 10.60 6.92
CA THR A 59 2.03 11.17 8.14
C THR A 59 0.85 10.36 8.66
N GLY A 60 0.88 10.01 9.94
CA GLY A 60 -0.13 9.18 10.61
C GLY A 60 0.21 7.69 10.67
N ALA A 61 1.24 7.23 9.96
CA ALA A 61 1.65 5.82 10.00
C ALA A 61 2.31 5.49 11.35
N ALA A 62 1.99 4.34 11.91
CA ALA A 62 2.60 3.78 13.11
C ALA A 62 3.42 2.52 12.78
N ALA A 63 4.49 2.29 13.53
CA ALA A 63 5.33 1.11 13.32
C ALA A 63 4.49 -0.18 13.39
N GLY A 64 4.68 -1.06 12.40
CA GLY A 64 3.91 -2.30 12.28
C GLY A 64 2.60 -2.20 11.50
N ASP A 65 2.16 -1.00 11.09
CA ASP A 65 1.02 -0.87 10.18
C ASP A 65 1.28 -1.61 8.86
N LYS A 66 0.19 -2.06 8.23
CA LYS A 66 0.27 -2.76 6.95
C LYS A 66 0.62 -1.76 5.85
N VAL A 67 1.52 -2.15 4.94
CA VAL A 67 1.93 -1.31 3.81
C VAL A 67 1.74 -2.02 2.48
N ALA A 68 1.28 -1.26 1.49
CA ALA A 68 1.30 -1.65 0.09
C ALA A 68 2.13 -0.64 -0.70
N LEU A 69 2.90 -1.16 -1.67
CA LEU A 69 3.71 -0.34 -2.57
C LEU A 69 3.14 -0.37 -3.98
N GLY A 70 3.11 0.79 -4.62
CA GLY A 70 3.05 0.93 -6.06
C GLY A 70 4.44 1.29 -6.58
N PRO A 71 5.24 0.33 -7.10
CA PRO A 71 6.53 0.63 -7.69
C PRO A 71 6.37 1.48 -8.96
N PRO A 72 7.46 2.08 -9.48
CA PRO A 72 7.47 2.69 -10.81
C PRO A 72 7.11 1.68 -11.90
N ALA A 73 6.78 2.19 -13.09
CA ALA A 73 6.29 1.38 -14.22
C ALA A 73 7.30 0.32 -14.70
N ALA A 74 8.59 0.53 -14.42
CA ALA A 74 9.64 -0.44 -14.64
C ALA A 74 10.61 -0.41 -13.45
N ILE A 75 11.12 -1.58 -13.11
CA ILE A 75 12.20 -1.81 -12.15
C ILE A 75 13.23 -2.67 -12.85
N GLU A 76 14.51 -2.42 -12.60
CA GLU A 76 15.62 -3.16 -13.18
C GLU A 76 15.51 -4.66 -12.84
N ALA A 77 15.87 -5.50 -13.81
CA ALA A 77 15.77 -6.94 -13.66
C ALA A 77 16.62 -7.46 -12.48
N GLY A 78 16.02 -8.32 -11.66
CA GLY A 78 16.69 -8.89 -10.47
C GLY A 78 16.61 -8.02 -9.22
N LEU A 79 15.91 -6.88 -9.26
CA LEU A 79 15.54 -6.15 -8.05
C LEU A 79 14.17 -6.61 -7.55
N ILE A 80 14.10 -6.97 -6.26
CA ILE A 80 12.88 -7.36 -5.57
C ILE A 80 12.59 -6.36 -4.46
N TRP A 81 11.40 -5.78 -4.43
CA TRP A 81 11.03 -4.74 -3.47
C TRP A 81 10.13 -5.25 -2.33
N CYS A 82 10.26 -4.62 -1.16
CA CYS A 82 9.29 -4.71 -0.07
C CYS A 82 9.31 -3.41 0.75
N ALA A 83 8.34 -3.23 1.66
CA ALA A 83 8.35 -2.15 2.63
C ALA A 83 7.76 -2.57 3.96
N TYR A 84 8.00 -1.76 4.97
CA TYR A 84 7.39 -1.83 6.29
C TYR A 84 7.37 -0.42 6.91
N VAL A 85 6.40 -0.16 7.80
CA VAL A 85 6.42 1.06 8.60
C VAL A 85 7.44 0.87 9.72
N SER A 86 8.57 1.55 9.61
CA SER A 86 9.74 1.36 10.47
C SER A 86 9.70 2.21 11.74
N ALA A 87 8.99 3.34 11.70
CA ALA A 87 8.76 4.23 12.83
C ALA A 87 7.51 5.08 12.60
N ALA A 88 7.14 5.89 13.58
CA ALA A 88 6.10 6.89 13.41
C ALA A 88 6.37 7.76 12.17
N ASN A 89 5.33 7.94 11.36
CA ASN A 89 5.34 8.69 10.10
C ASN A 89 6.37 8.20 9.05
N THR A 90 6.96 7.02 9.22
CA THR A 90 8.13 6.59 8.42
C THR A 90 7.93 5.20 7.84
N VAL A 91 7.95 5.12 6.51
CA VAL A 91 7.96 3.85 5.77
C VAL A 91 9.35 3.61 5.20
N THR A 92 9.92 2.45 5.46
CA THR A 92 11.17 2.01 4.82
C THR A 92 10.85 1.09 3.66
N ILE A 93 11.31 1.46 2.47
CA ILE A 93 11.32 0.63 1.27
C ILE A 93 12.69 -0.04 1.15
N ARG A 94 12.71 -1.31 0.79
CA ARG A 94 13.91 -2.13 0.59
C ARG A 94 13.90 -2.72 -0.81
N LEU A 95 15.06 -2.72 -1.47
CA LEU A 95 15.28 -3.44 -2.72
C LEU A 95 16.41 -4.46 -2.50
N LEU A 96 16.11 -5.74 -2.72
CA LEU A 96 17.10 -6.81 -2.77
C LEU A 96 17.60 -6.96 -4.20
N ASN A 97 18.91 -6.93 -4.39
CA ASN A 97 19.55 -7.28 -5.66
C ASN A 97 19.88 -8.78 -5.70
N THR A 98 19.16 -9.55 -6.51
CA THR A 98 19.37 -10.99 -6.68
C THR A 98 20.30 -11.33 -7.85
N THR A 99 20.90 -10.34 -8.51
CA THR A 99 21.79 -10.55 -9.64
C THR A 99 23.21 -10.90 -9.17
N GLY A 100 24.09 -11.25 -10.12
CA GLY A 100 25.52 -11.50 -9.87
C GLY A 100 26.40 -10.25 -9.87
N GLY A 101 25.84 -9.06 -10.08
CA GLY A 101 26.58 -7.79 -10.17
C GLY A 101 25.91 -6.67 -9.37
N ALA A 102 26.58 -5.53 -9.26
CA ALA A 102 25.95 -4.34 -8.70
C ALA A 102 24.88 -3.80 -9.67
N VAL A 103 23.76 -3.34 -9.13
CA VAL A 103 22.68 -2.70 -9.89
C VAL A 103 22.44 -1.32 -9.30
N ASP A 104 22.41 -0.30 -10.16
CA ASP A 104 22.09 1.08 -9.78
C ASP A 104 20.67 1.41 -10.25
N PRO A 105 19.66 1.39 -9.36
CA PRO A 105 18.28 1.61 -9.75
C PRO A 105 18.07 3.05 -10.21
N ALA A 106 17.36 3.27 -11.32
CA ALA A 106 17.05 4.62 -11.75
C ALA A 106 16.19 5.36 -10.71
N SER A 107 16.48 6.65 -10.50
CA SER A 107 15.63 7.51 -9.68
C SER A 107 14.19 7.53 -10.23
N ALA A 108 13.22 7.16 -9.39
CA ALA A 108 11.85 6.93 -9.84
C ALA A 108 10.80 7.20 -8.76
N SER A 109 9.56 7.41 -9.19
CA SER A 109 8.44 7.69 -8.28
C SER A 109 7.82 6.42 -7.72
N TRP A 110 7.77 6.33 -6.39
CA TRP A 110 7.16 5.26 -5.63
C TRP A 110 5.89 5.75 -4.95
N LYS A 111 4.83 4.94 -5.00
CA LYS A 111 3.57 5.17 -4.30
C LYS A 111 3.52 4.26 -3.07
N VAL A 112 3.09 4.82 -1.96
CA VAL A 112 2.97 4.10 -0.68
C VAL A 112 1.55 4.27 -0.17
N ALA A 113 0.94 3.16 0.26
CA ALA A 113 -0.32 3.16 0.98
C ALA A 113 -0.15 2.41 2.30
N VAL A 114 -0.51 3.05 3.41
CA VAL A 114 -0.47 2.47 4.76
C VAL A 114 -1.90 2.26 5.26
N PHE A 115 -2.18 1.05 5.73
CA PHE A 115 -3.46 0.65 6.29
C PHE A 115 -3.30 0.51 7.79
N THR A 116 -3.85 1.50 8.51
CA THR A 116 -3.84 1.53 9.97
C THR A 116 -4.79 0.47 10.51
N THR A 117 -4.38 -0.23 11.56
CA THR A 117 -5.24 -1.16 12.31
C THR A 117 -6.04 -0.47 13.39
#